data_AF-A0A2V8PHU3-F1
#
_entry.id   AF-A0A2V8PHU3-F1
#
_cell.length_a   1.000
_cell.length_b   1.000
_cell.length_c   1.000
_cell.angle_alpha   90.00
_cell.angle_beta   90.00
_cell.angle_gamma   90.00
#
_symmetry.space_group_name_H-M   'P 1'
#
loop_
_entity.id
_entity.type
_entity.pdbx_description
1 polymer ?
#
loop_
_entity_poly.entity_id
_entity_poly.type
_entity_poly.pdbx_seq_one_letter_code
_entity_poly.pdbx_strand_id
1 'polypeptide(L)'
;MTKNNERPICHRAEDLVAYLYNEASETDAQDFADHAEQCDACRSELAVFHQVRESMLLWRNEALGTFSPVSQAADLARATSAVKLVQHERKLSALQALREFFSVSPLWLRGATAFAALLLCVLSLVVISRSWKQPAPVANSLTEEKVYTATQLRDAVEKAVNDQHSQSEVSSQQSPKVATNQGQVKLPNQQHASHRELTSNSVRSRGVRGLTRAEREQLAADLLLIPGRDEADLPFVFYEEPNQ
;
A
#
# COMPACT_ATOMS: atom_id res chain seq x y z
N MET A 1 20.67 -41.64 -24.98
CA MET A 1 20.22 -40.75 -26.07
C MET A 1 18.98 -40.01 -25.59
N THR A 2 19.17 -38.85 -24.99
CA THR A 2 18.08 -37.94 -24.59
C THR A 2 17.59 -37.24 -25.84
N LYS A 3 16.48 -37.70 -26.43
CA LYS A 3 15.75 -36.92 -27.43
C LYS A 3 15.31 -35.64 -26.74
N ASN A 4 15.88 -34.51 -27.14
CA ASN A 4 15.40 -33.21 -26.69
C ASN A 4 13.94 -33.11 -27.16
N ASN A 5 13.01 -33.01 -26.21
CA ASN A 5 11.59 -32.81 -26.46
C ASN A 5 11.36 -31.38 -26.94
N GLU A 6 11.91 -31.04 -28.09
CA GLU A 6 11.61 -29.79 -28.78
C GLU A 6 10.20 -29.93 -29.32
N ARG A 7 9.23 -29.41 -28.56
CA ARG A 7 7.84 -29.34 -29.01
C ARG A 7 7.80 -28.43 -30.23
N PRO A 8 7.07 -28.81 -31.30
CA PRO A 8 6.92 -27.94 -32.46
C PRO A 8 6.31 -26.62 -31.99
N ILE A 9 7.03 -25.52 -32.21
CA ILE A 9 6.62 -24.19 -31.78
C ILE A 9 5.47 -23.76 -32.70
N CYS A 10 4.27 -23.61 -32.15
CA CYS A 10 3.15 -23.00 -32.86
C CYS A 10 3.18 -21.48 -32.66
N HIS A 11 2.98 -20.71 -33.74
CA HIS A 11 2.94 -19.24 -33.67
C HIS A 11 1.59 -18.68 -33.18
N ARG A 12 0.59 -19.53 -32.92
CA ARG A 12 -0.76 -19.13 -32.45
C ARG A 12 -0.91 -19.12 -30.93
N ALA A 13 0.18 -18.87 -30.20
CA ALA A 13 0.15 -18.82 -28.73
C ALA A 13 -0.72 -17.65 -28.20
N GLU A 14 -0.82 -16.55 -28.94
CA GLU A 14 -1.64 -15.40 -28.58
C GLU A 14 -3.14 -15.73 -28.66
N ASP A 15 -3.57 -16.43 -29.72
CA ASP A 15 -4.95 -16.88 -29.91
C ASP A 15 -5.40 -17.87 -28.82
N LEU A 16 -4.48 -18.71 -28.33
CA LEU A 16 -4.74 -19.62 -27.22
C LEU A 16 -5.13 -18.84 -25.95
N VAL A 17 -4.41 -17.77 -25.63
CA VAL A 17 -4.69 -16.95 -24.44
C VAL A 17 -6.03 -16.23 -24.59
N ALA A 18 -6.28 -15.62 -25.75
CA ALA A 18 -7.55 -14.96 -26.05
C ALA A 18 -8.74 -15.95 -25.95
N TYR A 19 -8.56 -17.17 -26.46
CA TYR A 19 -9.55 -18.24 -26.34
C TYR A 19 -9.81 -18.63 -24.88
N LEU A 20 -8.77 -18.82 -24.07
CA LEU A 20 -8.90 -19.24 -22.66
C LEU A 20 -9.64 -18.23 -21.77
N TYR A 21 -9.49 -16.93 -22.06
CA TYR A 21 -10.16 -15.85 -21.31
C TYR A 21 -11.48 -15.40 -21.94
N ASN A 22 -11.97 -16.07 -23.00
CA ASN A 22 -13.13 -15.66 -23.78
C ASN A 22 -13.03 -14.22 -24.32
N GLU A 23 -11.81 -13.79 -24.65
CA GLU A 23 -11.52 -12.49 -25.29
C GLU A 23 -11.53 -12.59 -26.82
N ALA A 24 -11.40 -13.81 -27.36
CA ALA A 24 -11.53 -14.08 -28.79
C ALA A 24 -12.96 -13.83 -29.28
N SER A 25 -13.10 -13.29 -30.51
CA SER A 25 -14.41 -13.21 -31.15
C SER A 25 -14.96 -14.61 -31.44
N GLU A 26 -16.28 -14.76 -31.65
CA GLU A 26 -16.90 -16.08 -31.89
C GLU A 26 -16.30 -16.77 -33.12
N THR A 27 -15.94 -16.00 -34.16
CA THR A 27 -15.26 -16.51 -35.35
C THR A 27 -13.84 -16.96 -35.07
N ASP A 28 -13.09 -16.20 -34.27
CA ASP A 28 -11.69 -16.53 -33.93
C ASP A 28 -11.63 -17.71 -32.97
N ALA A 29 -12.59 -17.82 -32.05
CA ALA A 29 -12.71 -18.94 -31.13
C ALA A 29 -12.98 -20.26 -31.89
N GLN A 30 -13.84 -20.22 -32.92
CA GLN A 30 -14.10 -21.38 -33.76
C GLN A 30 -12.88 -21.75 -34.61
N ASP A 31 -12.21 -20.77 -35.23
CA ASP A 31 -10.98 -20.99 -36.00
C ASP A 31 -9.85 -21.57 -35.14
N PHE A 32 -9.72 -21.09 -33.89
CA PHE A 32 -8.76 -21.63 -32.94
C PHE A 32 -9.12 -23.06 -32.51
N ALA A 33 -10.41 -23.35 -32.28
CA ALA A 33 -10.86 -24.70 -31.94
C ALA A 33 -10.53 -25.69 -33.07
N ASP A 34 -10.84 -25.34 -34.31
CA ASP A 34 -10.51 -26.15 -35.50
C ASP A 34 -8.99 -26.35 -35.64
N HIS A 35 -8.19 -25.32 -35.31
CA HIS A 35 -6.74 -25.42 -35.29
C HIS A 35 -6.22 -26.34 -34.16
N ALA A 36 -6.78 -26.26 -32.96
CA ALA A 36 -6.41 -27.12 -31.82
C ALA A 36 -6.72 -28.61 -32.08
N GLU A 37 -7.71 -28.89 -32.94
CA GLU A 37 -7.96 -30.25 -33.44
C GLU A 37 -6.89 -30.75 -34.41
N GLN A 38 -6.12 -29.88 -35.04
CA GLN A 38 -5.10 -30.27 -36.03
C GLN A 38 -3.66 -30.12 -35.51
N CYS A 39 -3.45 -29.28 -34.50
CA CYS A 39 -2.14 -28.98 -33.94
C CYS A 39 -1.93 -29.64 -32.58
N ASP A 40 -1.08 -30.68 -32.54
CA ASP A 40 -0.74 -31.40 -31.30
C ASP A 40 -0.09 -30.50 -30.24
N ALA A 41 0.68 -29.48 -30.65
CA ALA A 41 1.30 -28.52 -29.72
C ALA A 41 0.24 -27.73 -28.95
N CYS A 42 -0.65 -27.04 -29.67
CA CYS A 42 -1.75 -26.27 -29.08
C CYS A 42 -2.70 -27.14 -28.27
N ARG A 43 -3.00 -28.35 -28.74
CA ARG A 43 -3.81 -29.32 -27.99
C ARG A 43 -3.17 -29.70 -26.65
N SER A 44 -1.86 -29.96 -26.65
CA SER A 44 -1.13 -30.31 -25.43
C SER A 44 -1.06 -29.15 -24.43
N GLU A 45 -0.90 -27.92 -24.90
CA GLU A 45 -0.89 -26.72 -24.05
C GLU A 45 -2.28 -26.47 -23.45
N LEU A 46 -3.33 -26.54 -24.27
CA LEU A 46 -4.71 -26.40 -23.81
C LEU A 46 -5.06 -27.44 -22.74
N ALA A 47 -4.65 -28.70 -22.92
CA ALA A 47 -4.84 -29.75 -21.91
C ALA A 47 -4.14 -29.42 -20.58
N VAL A 48 -2.91 -28.89 -20.61
CA VAL A 48 -2.18 -28.45 -19.41
C VAL A 48 -2.91 -27.30 -18.71
N PHE A 49 -3.40 -26.32 -19.46
CA PHE A 49 -4.17 -25.22 -18.90
C PHE A 49 -5.48 -25.68 -18.25
N HIS A 50 -6.20 -26.61 -18.89
CA HIS A 50 -7.39 -27.21 -18.30
C HIS A 50 -7.06 -27.93 -16.99
N GLN A 51 -5.98 -28.71 -16.94
CA GLN A 51 -5.53 -29.37 -15.71
C GLN A 51 -5.25 -28.35 -14.59
N VAL A 52 -4.55 -27.26 -14.90
CA VAL A 52 -4.28 -26.18 -13.93
C VAL A 52 -5.59 -25.55 -13.47
N ARG A 53 -6.51 -25.23 -14.38
CA ARG A 53 -7.82 -24.66 -14.05
C ARG A 53 -8.64 -25.59 -13.14
N GLU A 54 -8.70 -26.87 -13.44
CA GLU A 54 -9.38 -27.86 -12.60
C GLU A 54 -8.75 -27.96 -11.21
N SER A 55 -7.41 -27.98 -11.12
CA SER A 55 -6.74 -27.98 -9.82
C SER A 55 -6.99 -26.70 -9.01
N MET A 56 -7.07 -25.53 -9.66
CA MET A 56 -7.46 -24.27 -9.02
C MET A 56 -8.92 -24.30 -8.57
N LEU A 57 -9.83 -24.87 -9.36
CA LEU A 57 -11.23 -25.04 -8.98
C LEU A 57 -11.38 -26.00 -7.80
N LEU A 58 -10.65 -27.12 -7.80
CA LEU A 58 -10.60 -28.04 -6.67
C LEU A 58 -10.06 -27.34 -5.41
N TRP A 59 -8.95 -26.63 -5.51
CA TRP A 59 -8.38 -25.88 -4.39
C TRP A 59 -9.33 -24.78 -3.88
N ARG A 60 -9.99 -24.06 -4.80
CA ARG A 60 -11.00 -23.07 -4.47
C ARG A 60 -12.18 -23.72 -3.75
N ASN A 61 -12.66 -24.86 -4.24
CA ASN A 61 -13.75 -25.60 -3.64
C ASN A 61 -13.35 -26.23 -2.31
N GLU A 62 -12.08 -26.56 -2.09
CA GLU A 62 -11.58 -27.03 -0.80
C GLU A 62 -11.46 -25.85 0.19
N ALA A 63 -10.87 -24.74 -0.23
CA ALA A 63 -10.71 -23.54 0.59
C ALA A 63 -12.05 -22.88 0.95
N LEU A 64 -13.01 -22.89 0.03
CA LEU A 64 -14.34 -22.30 0.22
C LEU A 64 -15.41 -23.34 0.61
N GLY A 65 -15.15 -24.63 0.45
CA GLY A 65 -16.13 -25.72 0.67
C GLY A 65 -16.53 -25.91 2.13
N THR A 66 -15.76 -25.37 3.06
CA THR A 66 -16.17 -25.26 4.47
C THR A 66 -17.25 -24.19 4.69
N PHE A 67 -17.52 -23.36 3.67
CA PHE A 67 -18.52 -22.29 3.70
C PHE A 67 -19.64 -22.51 2.68
N SER A 68 -20.14 -23.74 2.53
CA SER A 68 -21.41 -23.94 1.81
C SER A 68 -22.59 -23.62 2.75
N PRO A 69 -23.28 -22.48 2.60
CA PRO A 69 -24.39 -22.09 3.48
C PRO A 69 -25.62 -23.02 3.34
N VAL A 70 -25.67 -23.84 2.28
CA VAL A 70 -26.80 -24.73 2.00
C VAL A 70 -26.76 -25.99 2.89
N SER A 71 -25.56 -26.50 3.20
CA SER A 71 -25.42 -27.62 4.14
C SER A 71 -25.58 -27.17 5.59
N GLN A 72 -25.21 -25.93 5.92
CA GLN A 72 -25.49 -25.34 7.24
C GLN A 72 -26.98 -25.06 7.45
N ALA A 73 -27.76 -24.71 6.42
CA ALA A 73 -29.20 -24.50 6.58
C ALA A 73 -29.97 -25.80 6.92
N ALA A 74 -29.53 -26.95 6.39
CA ALA A 74 -30.16 -28.24 6.68
C ALA A 74 -29.81 -28.76 8.09
N ASP A 75 -28.59 -28.51 8.58
CA ASP A 75 -28.20 -28.84 9.96
C ASP A 75 -28.68 -27.79 10.98
N LEU A 76 -28.85 -26.51 10.60
CA LEU A 76 -29.51 -25.50 11.45
C LEU A 76 -30.99 -25.82 11.66
N ALA A 77 -31.70 -26.28 10.63
CA ALA A 77 -33.13 -26.62 10.74
C ALA A 77 -33.40 -27.84 11.66
N ARG A 78 -32.41 -28.72 11.84
CA ARG A 78 -32.48 -29.82 12.81
C ARG A 78 -31.97 -29.41 14.21
N ALA A 79 -31.14 -28.36 14.29
CA ALA A 79 -30.65 -27.78 15.55
C ALA A 79 -31.59 -26.72 16.15
N THR A 80 -32.61 -26.22 15.42
CA THR A 80 -33.57 -25.22 15.92
C THR A 80 -34.55 -25.73 16.97
N SER A 81 -34.56 -27.03 17.28
CA SER A 81 -35.33 -27.61 18.40
C SER A 81 -34.51 -27.76 19.69
N ALA A 82 -33.24 -27.37 19.72
CA ALA A 82 -32.43 -27.36 20.93
C ALA A 82 -31.82 -25.97 21.16
N VAL A 83 -32.67 -25.12 21.73
CA VAL A 83 -32.34 -23.96 22.53
C VAL A 83 -30.99 -24.11 23.26
N LYS A 84 -29.97 -23.41 22.76
CA LYS A 84 -29.08 -22.61 23.61
C LYS A 84 -28.42 -21.54 22.74
N LEU A 85 -29.17 -20.44 22.60
CA LEU A 85 -28.66 -19.16 22.14
C LEU A 85 -27.50 -18.76 23.08
N VAL A 86 -26.26 -19.09 22.71
CA VAL A 86 -25.08 -18.55 23.37
C VAL A 86 -24.99 -17.10 22.92
N GLN A 87 -25.63 -16.21 23.67
CA GLN A 87 -25.26 -14.81 23.69
C GLN A 87 -23.79 -14.72 24.13
N HIS A 88 -22.89 -14.54 23.16
CA HIS A 88 -21.53 -14.10 23.43
C HIS A 88 -21.40 -12.60 23.10
N GLU A 89 -22.08 -11.78 23.90
CA GLU A 89 -21.61 -10.42 24.23
C GLU A 89 -20.44 -10.46 25.24
N ARG A 90 -19.56 -11.47 25.14
CA ARG A 90 -18.25 -11.35 25.75
C ARG A 90 -17.39 -10.65 24.72
N LYS A 91 -16.92 -9.45 25.06
CA LYS A 91 -15.80 -8.75 24.42
C LYS A 91 -14.76 -9.78 23.95
N LEU A 92 -14.90 -10.29 22.73
CA LEU A 92 -13.98 -11.25 22.15
C LEU A 92 -12.72 -10.44 21.91
N SER A 93 -11.76 -10.64 22.79
CA SER A 93 -10.46 -9.98 22.79
C SER A 93 -9.93 -10.01 21.37
N ALA A 94 -9.54 -8.86 20.82
CA ALA A 94 -9.05 -8.74 19.43
C ALA A 94 -7.94 -9.75 19.09
N LEU A 95 -7.24 -10.25 20.12
CA LEU A 95 -6.25 -11.33 20.02
C LEU A 95 -6.83 -12.68 19.57
N GLN A 96 -8.07 -12.99 19.91
CA GLN A 96 -8.73 -14.23 19.53
C GLN A 96 -9.13 -14.22 18.05
N ALA A 97 -9.66 -13.10 17.55
CA ALA A 97 -9.90 -12.91 16.12
C ALA A 97 -8.60 -12.97 15.30
N LEU A 98 -7.51 -12.38 15.80
CA LEU A 98 -6.20 -12.51 15.16
C LEU A 98 -5.71 -13.96 15.15
N ARG A 99 -5.91 -14.72 16.24
CA ARG A 99 -5.51 -16.13 16.30
C ARG A 99 -6.28 -16.99 15.31
N GLU A 100 -7.57 -16.71 15.11
CA GLU A 100 -8.36 -17.35 14.07
C GLU A 100 -7.89 -16.96 12.67
N PHE A 101 -7.54 -15.69 12.44
CA PHE A 101 -6.97 -15.25 11.18
C PHE A 101 -5.63 -15.93 10.84
N PHE A 102 -4.77 -16.16 11.85
CA PHE A 102 -3.53 -16.90 11.68
C PHE A 102 -3.73 -18.42 11.55
N SER A 103 -4.85 -18.94 12.07
CA SER A 103 -5.21 -20.35 11.89
C SER A 103 -5.61 -20.65 10.44
N VAL A 104 -6.26 -19.69 9.76
CA VAL A 104 -6.72 -19.79 8.36
C VAL A 104 -5.65 -19.31 7.36
N SER A 105 -4.59 -18.64 7.81
CA SER A 105 -3.61 -18.08 6.87
C SER A 105 -2.66 -19.12 6.25
N PRO A 106 -2.29 -18.95 4.96
CA PRO A 106 -1.40 -19.86 4.25
C PRO A 106 -0.04 -20.02 4.95
N LEU A 107 0.58 -21.21 4.81
CA LEU A 107 1.88 -21.54 5.44
C LEU A 107 2.99 -20.51 5.13
N TRP A 108 2.97 -19.92 3.93
CA TRP A 108 3.93 -18.88 3.53
C TRP A 108 3.76 -17.58 4.34
N LEU A 109 2.53 -17.22 4.67
CA LEU A 109 2.25 -16.01 5.46
C LEU A 109 2.73 -16.18 6.91
N ARG A 110 2.61 -17.38 7.46
CA ARG A 110 3.21 -17.71 8.77
C ARG A 110 4.73 -17.53 8.76
N GLY A 111 5.40 -18.02 7.72
CA GLY A 111 6.85 -17.81 7.53
C GLY A 111 7.23 -16.33 7.43
N ALA A 112 6.50 -15.56 6.62
CA ALA A 112 6.73 -14.12 6.46
C ALA A 112 6.54 -13.36 7.78
N THR A 113 5.50 -13.67 8.56
CA THR A 113 5.24 -13.01 9.85
C THR A 113 6.31 -13.33 10.90
N ALA A 114 6.78 -14.57 10.97
CA ALA A 114 7.88 -14.95 11.87
C ALA A 114 9.18 -14.22 11.49
N PHE A 115 9.49 -14.14 10.20
CA PHE A 115 10.66 -13.42 9.71
C PHE A 115 10.57 -11.91 9.99
N ALA A 116 9.41 -11.30 9.72
CA ALA A 116 9.17 -9.89 10.02
C ALA A 116 9.29 -9.59 11.53
N ALA A 117 8.76 -10.46 12.38
CA ALA A 117 8.89 -10.33 13.83
C ALA A 117 10.35 -10.41 14.29
N LEU A 118 11.14 -11.34 13.73
CA LEU A 118 12.58 -11.43 14.00
C LEU A 118 13.33 -10.18 13.55
N LEU A 119 13.04 -9.67 12.35
CA LEU A 119 13.65 -8.44 11.85
C LEU A 119 13.32 -7.24 12.74
N LEU A 120 12.06 -7.08 13.15
CA LEU A 120 11.66 -6.03 14.09
C LEU A 120 12.37 -6.17 15.43
N CYS A 121 12.53 -7.40 15.93
CA CYS A 121 13.28 -7.66 17.16
C CYS A 121 14.75 -7.24 17.02
N VAL A 122 15.42 -7.61 15.92
CA VAL A 122 16.81 -7.21 15.66
C VAL A 122 16.93 -5.69 15.53
N LEU A 123 16.03 -5.04 14.79
CA LEU A 123 16.04 -3.58 14.62
C LEU A 123 15.82 -2.86 15.96
N SER A 124 14.91 -3.35 16.81
CA SER A 124 14.68 -2.79 18.14
C SER A 124 15.94 -2.89 19.03
N LEU A 125 16.66 -4.02 19.00
CA LEU A 125 17.95 -4.16 19.68
C LEU A 125 19.02 -3.21 19.14
N VAL A 126 19.05 -2.95 17.83
CA VAL A 126 19.97 -1.98 17.22
C VAL A 126 19.65 -0.55 17.68
N VAL A 127 18.38 -0.17 17.75
CA VAL A 127 17.96 1.15 18.24
C VAL A 127 18.32 1.32 19.72
N ILE A 128 18.03 0.32 20.56
CA ILE A 128 18.36 0.35 22.00
C ILE A 128 19.88 0.42 22.19
N SER A 129 20.65 -0.43 21.50
CA SER A 129 22.12 -0.42 21.60
C SER A 129 22.75 0.88 21.10
N ARG A 130 22.17 1.53 20.08
CA ARG A 130 22.59 2.87 19.67
C ARG A 130 22.25 3.93 20.71
N SER A 131 21.09 3.83 21.36
CA SER A 131 20.70 4.77 22.41
C SER A 131 21.59 4.66 23.67
N TRP A 132 22.13 3.46 23.96
CA TRP A 132 23.07 3.26 25.07
C TRP A 132 24.49 3.70 24.75
N LYS A 133 24.86 3.76 23.46
CA LYS A 133 26.12 4.39 23.02
C LYS A 133 25.99 5.90 22.92
N GLN A 134 25.28 6.54 23.84
CA GLN A 134 25.36 7.99 23.94
C GLN A 134 26.84 8.38 24.04
N PRO A 135 27.28 9.36 23.24
CA PRO A 135 28.65 9.84 23.28
C PRO A 135 28.99 10.25 24.71
N ALA A 136 30.22 9.95 25.12
CA ALA A 136 30.78 10.39 26.39
C ALA A 136 30.35 11.83 26.66
N PRO A 137 29.93 12.16 27.90
CA PRO A 137 29.44 13.49 28.22
C PRO A 137 30.45 14.49 27.68
N VAL A 138 30.05 15.24 26.65
CA VAL A 138 30.86 16.33 26.13
C VAL A 138 31.11 17.17 27.35
N ALA A 139 32.38 17.22 27.76
CA ALA A 139 32.83 17.91 28.95
C ALA A 139 32.08 19.24 29.01
N ASN A 140 31.36 19.45 30.11
CA ASN A 140 30.74 20.72 30.44
C ASN A 140 31.81 21.80 30.28
N SER A 141 31.92 22.41 29.11
CA SER A 141 32.46 23.74 28.98
C SER A 141 31.41 24.58 29.67
N LEU A 142 31.62 24.74 30.98
CA LEU A 142 31.32 25.89 31.82
C LEU A 142 30.59 27.02 31.06
N THR A 143 29.40 26.73 30.59
CA THR A 143 28.45 27.71 30.13
C THR A 143 27.70 27.91 31.42
N GLU A 144 28.18 28.91 32.16
CA GLU A 144 27.34 29.65 33.08
C GLU A 144 25.94 29.64 32.48
N GLU A 145 25.02 29.00 33.19
CA GLU A 145 23.61 29.08 32.93
C GLU A 145 23.25 30.56 33.04
N LYS A 146 23.46 31.29 31.94
CA LYS A 146 22.94 32.64 31.77
C LYS A 146 21.45 32.42 31.72
N VAL A 147 20.84 32.44 32.90
CA VAL A 147 19.43 32.67 33.10
C VAL A 147 19.14 33.97 32.36
N TYR A 148 18.70 33.84 31.11
CA TYR A 148 18.25 34.97 30.32
C TYR A 148 17.04 35.52 31.06
N THR A 149 17.27 36.64 31.75
CA THR A 149 16.19 37.42 32.34
C THR A 149 15.22 37.79 31.22
N ALA A 150 13.92 37.77 31.50
CA ALA A 150 12.87 38.01 30.49
C ALA A 150 13.07 39.32 29.71
N THR A 151 13.79 40.27 30.29
CA THR A 151 14.23 41.52 29.65
C THR A 151 15.25 41.30 28.52
N GLN A 152 16.28 40.47 28.73
CA GLN A 152 17.27 40.18 27.67
C GLN A 152 16.66 39.41 26.50
N LEU A 153 15.63 38.59 26.75
CA LEU A 153 14.90 37.91 25.68
C LEU A 153 14.07 38.91 24.85
N ARG A 154 13.43 39.90 25.50
CA ARG A 154 12.71 40.96 24.78
C ARG A 154 13.65 41.82 23.95
N ASP A 155 14.78 42.24 24.50
CA ASP A 155 15.76 43.05 23.77
C ASP A 155 16.33 42.29 22.56
N ALA A 156 16.58 40.99 22.69
CA ALA A 156 17.04 40.16 21.59
C ALA A 156 15.99 39.97 20.49
N VAL A 157 14.72 39.83 20.87
CA VAL A 157 13.60 39.71 19.92
C VAL A 157 13.35 41.03 19.21
N GLU A 158 13.33 42.16 19.93
CA GLU A 158 13.12 43.49 19.34
C GLU A 158 14.24 43.84 18.35
N LYS A 159 15.49 43.51 18.69
CA LYS A 159 16.63 43.67 17.78
C LYS A 159 16.47 42.83 16.51
N ALA A 160 16.09 41.56 16.64
CA ALA A 160 15.90 40.68 15.48
C ALA A 160 14.73 41.13 14.57
N VAL A 161 13.66 41.67 15.15
CA VAL A 161 12.52 42.23 14.40
C VAL A 161 12.92 43.50 13.66
N ASN A 162 13.68 44.40 14.28
CA ASN A 162 14.14 45.63 13.64
C ASN A 162 15.15 45.37 12.51
N ASP A 163 16.00 44.35 12.67
CA ASP A 163 16.93 43.91 11.62
C ASP A 163 16.17 43.36 10.39
N GLN A 164 15.08 42.61 10.59
CA GLN A 164 14.22 42.15 9.48
C GLN A 164 13.48 43.29 8.77
N HIS A 165 13.02 44.29 9.52
CA HIS A 165 12.35 45.45 8.93
C HIS A 165 13.31 46.27 8.06
N SER A 166 14.53 46.50 8.55
CA SER A 166 15.58 47.21 7.81
C SER A 166 15.99 46.45 6.54
N GLN A 167 16.04 45.11 6.58
CA GLN A 167 16.36 44.29 5.43
C GLN A 167 15.25 44.29 4.36
N SER A 168 13.99 44.47 4.78
CA SER A 168 12.83 44.52 3.88
C SER A 168 12.67 45.87 3.18
N GLU A 169 13.02 46.99 3.83
CA GLU A 169 12.97 48.32 3.21
C GLU A 169 14.03 48.51 2.12
N VAL A 170 15.23 47.96 2.30
CA VAL A 170 16.32 48.04 1.29
C VAL A 170 15.98 47.25 0.02
N SER A 171 15.13 46.23 0.11
CA SER A 171 14.73 45.41 -1.06
C SER A 171 13.65 46.08 -1.93
N SER A 172 12.97 47.11 -1.44
CA SER A 172 11.83 47.73 -2.16
C SER A 172 12.19 48.96 -3.02
N GLN A 173 13.46 49.40 -3.06
CA GLN A 173 13.88 50.55 -3.88
C GLN A 173 14.49 50.21 -5.25
N GLN A 174 14.60 48.93 -5.63
CA GLN A 174 15.12 48.56 -6.95
C GLN A 174 13.98 48.40 -7.97
N SER A 175 13.45 49.54 -8.45
CA SER A 175 12.53 49.59 -9.59
C SER A 175 13.20 49.12 -10.89
N PRO A 176 12.49 48.38 -11.76
CA PRO A 176 13.01 47.95 -13.05
C PRO A 176 12.94 49.09 -14.08
N LYS A 177 14.10 49.53 -14.58
CA LYS A 177 14.19 50.33 -15.81
C LYS A 177 13.83 49.45 -17.01
N VAL A 178 12.61 49.61 -17.50
CA VAL A 178 12.17 49.14 -18.82
C VAL A 178 12.93 49.95 -19.88
N ALA A 179 13.84 49.29 -20.59
CA ALA A 179 14.45 49.80 -21.80
C ALA A 179 14.00 48.94 -22.98
N THR A 180 13.05 49.49 -23.73
CA THR A 180 12.72 49.16 -25.11
C THR A 180 14.00 49.06 -25.95
N ASN A 181 14.22 47.93 -26.61
CA ASN A 181 14.98 47.89 -27.85
C ASN A 181 14.45 46.76 -28.76
N GLN A 182 13.80 47.22 -29.83
CA GLN A 182 13.63 46.47 -31.07
C GLN A 182 15.00 46.21 -31.69
N GLY A 183 15.17 45.08 -32.37
CA GLY A 183 16.18 44.97 -33.43
C GLY A 183 16.96 43.66 -33.52
N GLN A 184 16.61 42.89 -34.55
CA GLN A 184 17.49 42.10 -35.41
C GLN A 184 18.27 40.86 -34.89
N VAL A 185 17.88 39.72 -35.50
CA VAL A 185 18.71 38.76 -36.25
C VAL A 185 20.09 38.37 -35.67
N LYS A 186 20.22 37.10 -35.24
CA LYS A 186 21.25 36.18 -35.77
C LYS A 186 21.08 34.74 -35.26
N LEU A 187 20.93 33.80 -36.19
CA LEU A 187 21.33 32.41 -35.97
C LEU A 187 22.85 32.34 -35.72
N PRO A 188 23.27 31.41 -34.86
CA PRO A 188 24.33 30.47 -35.23
C PRO A 188 23.90 29.04 -34.87
N ASN A 189 23.76 28.12 -35.82
CA ASN A 189 24.84 27.27 -36.34
C ASN A 189 25.99 27.02 -35.35
N GLN A 190 25.94 25.91 -34.63
CA GLN A 190 27.15 25.14 -34.34
C GLN A 190 26.80 23.67 -34.14
N GLN A 191 27.11 22.89 -35.16
CA GLN A 191 27.48 21.50 -35.04
C GLN A 191 28.69 21.39 -34.10
N HIS A 192 28.61 20.51 -33.11
CA HIS A 192 29.74 19.69 -32.73
C HIS A 192 29.26 18.37 -32.15
N ALA A 193 29.61 17.31 -32.86
CA ALA A 193 29.57 15.94 -32.39
C ALA A 193 30.49 15.76 -31.18
N SER A 194 30.09 14.92 -30.22
CA SER A 194 30.90 13.76 -29.79
C SER A 194 30.24 13.04 -28.60
N HIS A 195 30.17 11.71 -28.75
CA HIS A 195 30.30 10.68 -27.72
C HIS A 195 29.20 10.45 -26.67
N ARG A 196 28.61 9.24 -26.79
CA ARG A 196 28.48 8.20 -25.76
C ARG A 196 28.08 8.67 -24.35
N GLU A 197 26.85 8.35 -23.95
CA GLU A 197 26.60 7.25 -23.01
C GLU A 197 25.09 6.99 -22.90
N LEU A 198 24.73 5.75 -23.23
CA LEU A 198 23.38 5.23 -23.13
C LEU A 198 23.08 4.87 -21.67
N THR A 199 21.87 5.23 -21.27
CA THR A 199 21.05 4.63 -20.20
C THR A 199 21.57 4.74 -18.76
N SER A 200 21.25 5.86 -18.11
CA SER A 200 20.83 5.82 -16.71
C SER A 200 19.40 6.40 -16.60
N ASN A 201 18.43 5.51 -16.43
CA ASN A 201 17.07 5.88 -15.99
C ASN A 201 17.15 6.26 -14.51
N SER A 202 17.64 7.47 -14.24
CA SER A 202 17.43 8.12 -12.94
C SER A 202 15.97 8.56 -12.89
N VAL A 203 15.12 7.68 -12.35
CA VAL A 203 13.78 8.04 -11.90
C VAL A 203 13.97 9.09 -10.81
N ARG A 204 13.89 10.37 -11.22
CA ARG A 204 13.68 11.49 -10.31
C ARG A 204 12.53 11.11 -9.40
N SER A 205 12.83 10.81 -8.13
CA SER A 205 11.84 10.72 -7.09
C SER A 205 11.12 12.06 -7.04
N ARG A 206 9.96 12.14 -7.72
CA ARG A 206 9.01 13.23 -7.51
C ARG A 206 8.69 13.17 -6.04
N GLY A 207 9.25 14.10 -5.27
CA GLY A 207 9.00 14.24 -3.84
C GLY A 207 7.48 14.21 -3.66
N VAL A 208 7.01 13.15 -3.01
CA VAL A 208 5.61 12.98 -2.68
C VAL A 208 5.28 14.15 -1.76
N ARG A 209 4.62 15.16 -2.31
CA ARG A 209 4.09 16.28 -1.52
C ARG A 209 3.13 15.65 -0.54
N GLY A 210 3.54 15.56 0.73
CA GLY A 210 2.71 14.98 1.77
C GLY A 210 1.37 15.71 1.81
N LEU A 211 0.28 14.94 1.92
CA LEU A 211 -1.06 15.51 1.99
C LEU A 211 -1.13 16.54 3.11
N THR A 212 -1.68 17.70 2.75
CA THR A 212 -1.97 18.79 3.66
C THR A 212 -2.98 18.33 4.72
N ARG A 213 -3.03 19.02 5.86
CA ARG A 213 -3.94 18.67 6.96
C ARG A 213 -5.40 18.64 6.51
N ALA A 214 -5.80 19.59 5.66
CA ALA A 214 -7.14 19.66 5.10
C ALA A 214 -7.48 18.46 4.19
N GLU A 215 -6.54 18.03 3.33
CA GLU A 215 -6.75 16.86 2.47
C GLU A 215 -6.89 15.57 3.28
N ARG A 216 -6.17 15.45 4.41
CA ARG A 216 -6.31 14.30 5.32
C ARG A 216 -7.68 14.29 6.00
N GLU A 217 -8.18 15.44 6.42
CA GLU A 217 -9.50 15.55 7.04
C GLU A 217 -10.63 15.24 6.03
N GLN A 218 -10.48 15.65 4.77
CA GLN A 218 -11.43 15.34 3.71
C GLN A 218 -11.44 13.84 3.36
N LEU A 219 -10.26 13.20 3.24
CA LEU A 219 -10.16 11.76 3.03
C LEU A 219 -10.73 10.95 4.22
N ALA A 220 -10.56 11.44 5.44
CA ALA A 220 -11.15 10.80 6.62
C ALA A 220 -12.68 10.89 6.63
N ALA A 221 -13.24 12.00 6.13
CA ALA A 221 -14.68 12.18 5.97
C ALA A 221 -15.25 11.28 4.85
N ASP A 222 -14.59 11.22 3.69
CA ASP A 222 -15.00 10.34 2.57
C ASP A 222 -14.98 8.86 2.94
N LEU A 223 -14.02 8.45 3.79
CA LEU A 223 -13.90 7.07 4.28
C LEU A 223 -14.80 6.77 5.48
N LEU A 224 -15.65 7.71 5.91
CA LEU A 224 -16.53 7.57 7.08
C LEU A 224 -15.78 7.16 8.36
N LEU A 225 -14.49 7.49 8.45
CA LEU A 225 -13.62 7.13 9.57
C LEU A 225 -13.79 8.07 10.77
N ILE A 226 -14.56 9.14 10.62
CA ILE A 226 -15.00 9.98 11.73
C ILE A 226 -16.32 9.39 12.19
N PRO A 227 -16.37 8.73 13.37
CA PRO A 227 -17.63 8.27 13.95
C PRO A 227 -18.55 9.49 14.04
N GLY A 228 -19.69 9.41 13.35
CA GLY A 228 -20.70 10.44 13.39
C GLY A 228 -21.00 10.78 14.85
N ARG A 229 -20.93 12.07 15.18
CA ARG A 229 -21.20 12.61 16.52
C ARG A 229 -22.64 12.35 16.99
N ASP A 230 -23.48 11.78 16.13
CA ASP A 230 -24.91 11.59 16.34
C ASP A 230 -25.26 10.23 16.99
N GLU A 231 -24.29 9.34 17.22
CA GLU A 231 -24.50 8.05 17.90
C GLU A 231 -24.48 8.16 19.45
N ALA A 232 -24.29 9.35 20.02
CA ALA A 232 -24.09 9.54 21.47
C ALA A 232 -25.39 9.62 22.31
N ASP A 233 -26.57 9.69 21.69
CA ASP A 233 -27.84 9.94 22.40
C ASP A 233 -28.91 8.86 22.20
N LEU A 234 -28.52 7.59 21.99
CA LEU A 234 -29.47 6.49 22.12
C LEU A 234 -29.57 6.09 23.61
N PRO A 235 -30.72 6.32 24.28
CA PRO A 235 -30.89 5.98 25.68
C PRO A 235 -30.82 4.46 25.85
N PHE A 236 -29.86 3.99 26.65
CA PHE A 236 -29.78 2.61 27.09
C PHE A 236 -31.05 2.26 27.88
N VAL A 237 -32.02 1.63 27.23
CA VAL A 237 -33.20 1.06 27.90
C VAL A 237 -32.77 -0.27 28.53
N PHE A 238 -32.53 -0.24 29.83
CA PHE A 238 -32.41 -1.46 30.63
C PHE A 238 -33.81 -2.05 30.81
N TYR A 239 -34.07 -3.19 30.18
CA TYR A 239 -35.25 -3.99 30.52
C TYR A 239 -34.93 -4.74 31.82
N GLU A 240 -35.54 -4.29 32.91
CA GLU A 240 -35.49 -4.96 34.20
C GLU A 240 -36.42 -6.17 34.15
N GLU A 241 -35.86 -7.38 34.04
CA GLU A 241 -36.62 -8.63 34.07
C GLU A 241 -37.22 -8.83 35.47
N PRO A 242 -38.53 -9.13 35.59
CA PRO A 242 -39.15 -9.42 36.87
C PRO A 242 -38.72 -10.80 37.38
N ASN A 243 -38.09 -10.82 38.57
CA ASN A 243 -37.83 -12.05 39.32
C ASN A 243 -39.13 -12.85 39.53
N GLN A 244 -39.16 -14.09 39.03
CA GLN A 244 -40.06 -15.15 39.49
C GLN A 244 -39.26 -16.29 40.08
#